data_AF-A0A497SGU9-F1
#
_entry.id   AF-A0A497SGU9-F1
#
_cell.length_a   1.000
_cell.length_b   1.000
_cell.length_c   1.000
_cell.angle_alpha   90.00
_cell.angle_beta   90.00
_cell.angle_gamma   90.00
#
_symmetry.space_group_name_H-M   'P 1'
#
loop_
_entity.id
_entity.type
_entity.pdbx_description
1 polymer ?
#
loop_
_entity_poly.entity_id
_entity_poly.type
_entity_poly.pdbx_seq_one_letter_code
_entity_poly.pdbx_strand_id
1 'polypeptide(L)'
;MLKEKRRGLRNLDIIEKDILVERIKKLSVFEAHRFYVKEVRNLILLAKSKIGVEIIKHRKKLIYRVQFHPEIKMEENQGIQIPTNFLNLRKTM
;
A
#
# COMPACT_ATOMS: atom_id res chain seq x y z
N MET A 1 -18.40 -2.15 -2.62
CA MET A 1 -18.12 -1.00 -3.52
C MET A 1 -18.46 0.28 -2.79
N LEU A 2 -17.74 1.37 -3.04
CA LEU A 2 -18.02 2.67 -2.44
C LEU A 2 -19.24 3.34 -3.07
N LYS A 3 -19.99 4.11 -2.28
CA LYS A 3 -21.11 4.93 -2.78
C LYS A 3 -20.62 5.97 -3.79
N GLU A 4 -19.47 6.57 -3.51
CA GLU A 4 -18.80 7.55 -4.38
C GLU A 4 -17.37 7.10 -4.71
N LYS A 5 -16.85 7.53 -5.88
CA LYS A 5 -15.45 7.28 -6.23
C LYS A 5 -14.56 8.03 -5.25
N ARG A 6 -13.64 7.33 -4.60
CA ARG A 6 -12.62 7.98 -3.77
C ARG A 6 -11.58 8.65 -4.65
N ARG A 7 -11.17 9.84 -4.23
CA ARG A 7 -10.03 10.57 -4.78
C ARG A 7 -9.36 11.37 -3.68
N GLY A 8 -8.03 11.31 -3.58
CA GLY A 8 -7.23 12.14 -2.68
C GLY A 8 -6.37 11.36 -1.68
N LEU A 9 -5.73 12.11 -0.79
CA LEU A 9 -4.77 11.59 0.18
C LEU A 9 -5.44 10.86 1.35
N ARG A 10 -4.88 9.73 1.74
CA ARG A 10 -5.37 8.89 2.83
C ARG A 10 -4.22 8.32 3.63
N ASN A 11 -4.39 8.31 4.95
CA ASN A 11 -3.44 7.67 5.84
C ASN A 11 -3.73 6.17 5.92
N LEU A 12 -2.66 5.37 5.88
CA LEU A 12 -2.70 3.94 6.06
C LEU A 12 -2.17 3.54 7.42
N ASP A 13 -2.81 2.54 8.01
CA ASP A 13 -2.34 1.83 9.19
C ASP A 13 -1.47 0.66 8.73
N ILE A 14 -0.22 0.61 9.18
CA ILE A 14 0.67 -0.53 8.96
C ILE A 14 0.29 -1.62 9.96
N ILE A 15 -0.03 -2.81 9.45
CA ILE A 15 -0.53 -3.95 10.23
C ILE A 15 0.58 -4.94 10.51
N GLU A 16 1.45 -5.18 9.52
CA GLU A 16 2.61 -6.06 9.67
C GLU A 16 3.87 -5.37 9.16
N LYS A 17 4.99 -5.66 9.84
CA LYS A 17 6.30 -5.18 9.43
C LYS A 17 6.76 -5.95 8.18
N ASP A 18 7.19 -5.22 7.17
CA ASP A 18 7.84 -5.77 5.99
C ASP A 18 8.81 -4.72 5.44
N ILE A 19 9.89 -5.17 4.83
CA ILE A 19 10.90 -4.31 4.19
C ILE A 19 10.29 -3.30 3.18
N LEU A 20 9.13 -3.62 2.58
CA LEU A 20 8.42 -2.69 1.70
C LEU A 20 7.93 -1.42 2.45
N VAL A 21 7.61 -1.54 3.75
CA VAL A 21 6.99 -0.48 4.58
C VAL A 21 7.82 -0.08 5.81
N GLU A 22 8.90 -0.80 6.13
CA GLU A 22 9.64 -0.71 7.39
C GLU A 22 10.22 0.69 7.68
N ARG A 23 10.61 1.43 6.65
CA ARG A 23 11.22 2.77 6.80
C ARG A 23 10.19 3.90 6.84
N ILE A 24 8.90 3.57 6.82
CA ILE A 24 7.81 4.52 6.67
C ILE A 24 7.11 4.72 8.01
N LYS A 25 7.32 5.87 8.65
CA LYS A 25 6.70 6.21 9.94
C LYS A 25 5.21 6.54 9.84
N LYS A 26 4.81 7.18 8.74
CA LYS A 26 3.43 7.51 8.37
C LYS A 26 3.32 7.28 6.88
N LEU A 27 2.20 6.70 6.44
CA LEU A 27 1.98 6.38 5.04
C LEU A 27 0.71 7.08 4.54
N SER A 28 0.87 8.32 4.10
CA SER A 28 -0.14 9.07 3.36
C SER A 28 -0.04 8.72 1.87
N VAL A 29 -1.12 8.24 1.26
CA VAL A 29 -1.15 7.76 -0.12
C VAL A 29 -2.29 8.36 -0.93
N PHE A 30 -2.09 8.50 -2.23
CA PHE A 30 -3.15 8.96 -3.14
C PHE A 30 -4.03 7.80 -3.63
N GLU A 31 -5.30 7.81 -3.24
CA GLU A 31 -6.33 6.87 -3.72
C GLU A 31 -7.14 7.49 -4.87
N ALA A 32 -7.53 6.68 -5.87
CA ALA A 32 -8.41 7.12 -6.96
C ALA A 32 -9.35 6.01 -7.48
N HIS A 33 -9.97 5.23 -6.60
CA HIS A 33 -10.74 4.02 -6.94
C HIS A 33 -12.17 4.02 -6.37
N ARG A 34 -13.03 3.16 -6.94
CA ARG A 34 -14.42 2.93 -6.48
C ARG A 34 -14.61 1.57 -5.81
N PHE A 35 -13.78 0.62 -6.19
CA PHE A 35 -13.74 -0.71 -5.57
C PHE A 35 -12.66 -0.75 -4.50
N TYR A 36 -12.86 -1.60 -3.52
CA TYR A 36 -11.89 -1.86 -2.47
C TYR A 36 -12.00 -3.33 -2.08
N VAL A 37 -10.91 -3.87 -1.55
CA VAL A 37 -10.88 -5.22 -1.01
C VAL A 37 -11.16 -5.12 0.49
N LYS A 38 -12.24 -5.75 0.96
CA LYS A 38 -12.63 -5.70 2.37
C LYS A 38 -11.70 -6.55 3.24
N GLU A 39 -11.38 -7.74 2.78
CA GLU A 39 -10.54 -8.71 3.48
C GLU A 39 -9.73 -9.53 2.46
N VAL A 40 -8.62 -10.11 2.91
CA VAL A 40 -7.84 -11.05 2.12
C VAL A 40 -7.63 -12.33 2.90
N ARG A 41 -7.67 -13.46 2.18
CA ARG A 41 -7.34 -14.78 2.72
C ARG A 41 -6.12 -15.31 1.97
N ASN A 42 -5.27 -16.06 2.66
CA ASN A 42 -4.05 -16.66 2.10
C ASN A 42 -2.97 -15.67 1.60
N LEU A 43 -3.11 -14.39 1.91
CA LEU A 43 -2.09 -13.35 1.70
C LEU A 43 -1.74 -12.71 3.04
N ILE A 44 -0.63 -11.97 3.07
CA ILE A 44 -0.21 -11.18 4.24
C ILE A 44 -0.72 -9.75 4.04
N LEU A 45 -1.48 -9.24 5.01
CA LEU A 45 -1.95 -7.86 5.02
C LEU A 45 -0.88 -6.97 5.63
N LEU A 46 -0.26 -6.10 4.83
CA LEU A 46 0.80 -5.21 5.30
C LEU A 46 0.26 -3.86 5.76
N ALA A 47 -0.73 -3.29 5.03
CA ALA A 47 -1.34 -2.02 5.40
C ALA A 47 -2.80 -1.94 4.95
N LYS A 48 -3.60 -1.17 5.70
CA LYS A 48 -5.01 -0.91 5.42
C LYS A 48 -5.36 0.57 5.60
N SER A 49 -6.38 1.04 4.89
CA SER A 49 -7.06 2.30 5.18
C SER A 49 -8.24 2.05 6.12
N LYS A 50 -8.96 3.11 6.51
CA LYS A 50 -10.24 2.97 7.25
C LYS A 50 -11.29 2.11 6.53
N ILE A 51 -11.16 1.90 5.22
CA ILE A 51 -12.16 1.19 4.41
C ILE A 51 -11.76 -0.25 4.10
N GLY A 52 -10.47 -0.51 3.88
CA GLY A 52 -10.07 -1.83 3.44
C GLY A 52 -8.59 -1.97 3.21
N VAL A 53 -8.26 -3.07 2.54
CA VAL A 53 -6.92 -3.53 2.28
C VAL A 53 -6.24 -2.65 1.23
N GLU A 54 -5.01 -2.20 1.53
CA GLU A 54 -4.27 -1.27 0.68
C GLU A 54 -2.93 -1.83 0.23
N ILE A 55 -2.23 -2.60 1.09
CA ILE A 55 -0.98 -3.28 0.76
C ILE A 55 -1.05 -4.73 1.18
N ILE A 56 -0.72 -5.63 0.26
CA ILE A 56 -0.63 -7.07 0.50
C ILE A 56 0.64 -7.66 -0.08
N LYS A 57 1.05 -8.77 0.50
CA LYS A 57 2.19 -9.59 0.06
C LYS A 57 1.78 -11.04 -0.08
N HIS A 58 2.31 -11.70 -1.10
CA HIS A 58 2.19 -13.15 -1.25
C HIS A 58 3.08 -13.87 -0.22
N ARG A 59 2.56 -14.91 0.43
CA ARG A 59 3.25 -15.60 1.54
C ARG A 59 4.63 -16.16 1.20
N LYS A 60 4.79 -16.65 -0.04
CA LYS A 60 5.99 -17.40 -0.47
C LYS A 60 6.74 -16.80 -1.66
N LYS A 61 6.16 -15.81 -2.34
CA LYS A 61 6.69 -15.26 -3.59
C LYS A 61 6.94 -13.77 -3.37
N LEU A 62 7.93 -13.21 -4.05
CA LEU A 62 8.22 -11.77 -4.01
C LEU A 62 7.20 -10.98 -4.85
N ILE A 63 5.92 -11.10 -4.47
CA ILE A 63 4.79 -10.47 -5.13
C ILE A 63 4.11 -9.58 -4.10
N TYR A 64 3.98 -8.32 -4.46
CA TYR A 64 3.31 -7.30 -3.68
C TYR A 64 2.21 -6.67 -4.53
N ARG A 65 1.17 -6.17 -3.88
CA ARG A 65 0.14 -5.38 -4.55
C ARG A 65 -0.22 -4.18 -3.67
N VAL A 66 -0.48 -3.07 -4.33
CA VAL A 66 -1.05 -1.86 -3.75
C VAL A 66 -2.38 -1.53 -4.42
N GLN A 67 -3.28 -0.85 -3.70
CA GLN A 67 -4.57 -0.39 -4.24
C GLN A 67 -4.57 1.12 -4.57
N PHE A 68 -3.75 1.90 -3.89
CA PHE A 68 -3.48 3.31 -4.19
C PHE A 68 -2.50 3.47 -5.38
N HIS A 69 -2.26 4.72 -5.77
CA HIS A 69 -1.38 5.10 -6.87
C HIS A 69 -0.01 5.57 -6.36
N PRO A 70 0.99 4.67 -6.21
CA PRO A 70 2.33 5.05 -5.76
C PRO A 70 3.10 5.92 -6.77
N GLU A 71 2.68 5.95 -8.03
CA GLU A 71 3.32 6.66 -9.14
C GLU A 71 3.04 8.18 -9.12
N ILE A 72 1.99 8.61 -8.41
CA ILE A 72 1.58 10.01 -8.36
C ILE A 72 2.52 10.80 -7.45
N LYS A 73 3.22 11.79 -8.00
CA LYS A 73 4.10 12.68 -7.23
C LYS A 73 3.35 13.92 -6.77
N MET A 74 3.24 14.11 -5.46
CA MET A 74 2.77 15.33 -4.81
C MET A 74 3.36 15.38 -3.40
N GLU A 75 3.48 16.58 -2.84
CA GLU A 75 4.25 16.85 -1.60
C GLU A 75 3.88 15.94 -0.42
N GLU A 76 2.59 15.74 -0.19
CA GLU A 76 2.10 14.92 0.93
C GLU A 76 1.90 13.43 0.59
N ASN A 77 2.12 13.01 -0.66
CA ASN A 77 1.98 11.62 -1.06
C ASN A 77 3.29 10.85 -0.84
N GLN A 78 3.31 10.04 0.20
CA GLN A 78 4.43 9.19 0.58
C GLN A 78 4.43 7.85 -0.17
N GLY A 79 3.42 7.57 -0.99
CA GLY A 79 3.28 6.32 -1.76
C GLY A 79 4.45 6.04 -2.71
N ILE A 80 5.18 7.06 -3.16
CA ILE A 80 6.37 6.93 -4.03
C ILE A 80 7.55 6.20 -3.35
N GLN A 81 7.56 6.12 -2.02
CA GLN A 81 8.55 5.35 -1.28
C GLN A 81 8.39 3.84 -1.52
N ILE A 82 7.18 3.36 -1.83
CA ILE A 82 6.88 1.94 -2.00
C ILE A 82 7.61 1.34 -3.21
N PRO A 83 7.52 1.90 -4.43
CA PRO A 83 8.35 1.45 -5.56
C PRO A 83 9.85 1.53 -5.28
N THR A 84 10.30 2.58 -4.58
CA THR A 84 11.72 2.76 -4.22
C THR A 84 12.20 1.64 -3.30
N ASN A 85 11.43 1.31 -2.26
CA ASN A 85 11.72 0.19 -1.36
C ASN A 85 11.70 -1.14 -2.12
N PHE A 86 10.72 -1.32 -3.02
CA PHE A 86 10.62 -2.51 -3.85
C PHE A 86 11.87 -2.71 -4.74
N LEU A 87 12.39 -1.66 -5.36
CA LEU A 87 13.60 -1.74 -6.18
C LEU A 87 14.85 -2.07 -5.34
N ASN A 88 14.89 -1.62 -4.08
CA ASN A 88 16.00 -1.92 -3.18
C ASN A 88 16.00 -3.37 -2.64
N LEU A 89 14.88 -4.11 -2.76
CA LEU A 89 14.82 -5.53 -2.40
C LEU A 89 15.88 -6.36 -3.14
N ARG A 90 16.16 -6.01 -4.39
CA ARG A 90 17.14 -6.71 -5.22
C ARG A 90 18.59 -6.53 -4.76
N LYS A 91 18.88 -5.54 -3.92
CA LYS A 91 20.24 -5.30 -3.40
C LYS A 91 20.55 -6.11 -2.14
N THR A 92 19.56 -6.85 -1.63
CA THR A 92 19.66 -7.65 -0.40
C THR A 92 19.48 -9.15 -0.65
N MET A 93 19.24 -9.54 -1.91
CA MET A 93 19.28 -10.92 -2.42
C MET A 93 20.59 -11.13 -3.16
#